data_AF-A0A5K1JVN0-F1
#
_entry.id   AF-A0A5K1JVN0-F1
#
_cell.length_a   1.000
_cell.length_b   1.000
_cell.length_c   1.000
_cell.angle_alpha   90.00
_cell.angle_beta   90.00
_cell.angle_gamma   90.00
#
_symmetry.space_group_name_H-M   'P 1'
#
loop_
_entity.id
_entity.type
_entity.pdbx_description
1 polymer ?
#
loop_
_entity_poly.entity_id
_entity_poly.type
_entity_poly.pdbx_seq_one_letter_code
_entity_poly.pdbx_strand_id
1 'polypeptide(L)'
;MRLIGFPSEILMEILNHLDIRDLLACREVCMKFKALIDEDVRAQYKFDLSVAGMQDGPPSTITTADRLSMLRVHQSAWNEFLWSAKENAPVHTGNIWELCGNVLAQSEGNRTLYFQQIPSATRGIEGTEWTIPDVGYNIMDVSIDPAQDLLIVIEQFETNTAICRVHLRSFATGAPHPAAPPTAMLTHEPEISAFSYVIHILEGTLGILMSSMDFDDPSELLIWNWKTGQLRLHIIGPGLQSWAFLTSRFLLLAHGGELIDEPRLLIIDLDSPQPSTPTLFTEADYVCAFCYPPFSNEITVLSMCIRSSPTPTWRPSPALSVPFSVDPADRLFVVKFTLIDSDDEDAMLSLVPASTLLHAIATLKTGRVIIPWAEWGPHGSRLMEAPGTDALTELYNVYGTRVAHMEREWDEAARQLHRFVVVRDFNQLAIRKAAASAAEAARRGSLLQVVQDKGQDMRIVDKNTFGLPKVLQEEVTTTLPYVERTYKLEEDDEKFSEVMLAEDAIVLVTGIWQPPMRFRILSI
;
A
#
# COMPACT_ATOMS: atom_id res chain seq x y z
N MET A 1 3.84 -18.18 -43.83
CA MET A 1 2.56 -18.81 -43.44
C MET A 1 1.59 -17.67 -43.10
N ARG A 2 0.42 -17.55 -43.75
CA ARG A 2 -0.52 -16.44 -43.48
C ARG A 2 -1.37 -16.79 -42.25
N LEU A 3 -1.13 -16.14 -41.11
CA LEU A 3 -1.89 -16.35 -39.87
C LEU A 3 -3.41 -16.33 -40.09
N ILE A 4 -3.92 -15.44 -40.94
CA ILE A 4 -5.35 -15.26 -41.23
C ILE A 4 -6.03 -16.54 -41.79
N GLY A 5 -5.25 -17.47 -42.36
CA GLY A 5 -5.74 -18.73 -42.93
C GLY A 5 -6.10 -19.80 -41.90
N PHE A 6 -5.77 -19.61 -40.61
CA PHE A 6 -6.18 -20.53 -39.55
C PHE A 6 -7.68 -20.37 -39.22
N PRO A 7 -8.35 -21.45 -38.74
CA PRO A 7 -9.67 -21.37 -38.13
C PRO A 7 -9.70 -20.36 -36.98
N SER A 8 -10.88 -19.77 -36.73
CA SER A 8 -11.08 -18.72 -35.73
C SER A 8 -10.71 -19.18 -34.32
N GLU A 9 -10.97 -20.44 -33.99
CA GLU A 9 -10.70 -21.07 -32.71
C GLU A 9 -9.19 -21.16 -32.45
N ILE A 10 -8.42 -21.54 -33.47
CA ILE A 10 -6.94 -21.63 -33.39
C ILE A 10 -6.33 -20.24 -33.28
N LEU A 11 -6.85 -19.27 -34.05
CA LEU A 11 -6.43 -17.89 -33.96
C LEU A 11 -6.67 -17.33 -32.56
N MET A 12 -7.84 -17.60 -31.98
CA MET A 12 -8.15 -17.12 -30.64
C MET A 12 -7.33 -17.79 -29.56
N GLU A 13 -7.01 -19.07 -29.70
CA GLU A 13 -6.09 -19.72 -28.76
C GLU A 13 -4.70 -19.07 -28.80
N ILE A 14 -4.18 -18.78 -29.99
CA ILE A 14 -2.90 -18.07 -30.16
C ILE A 14 -2.96 -16.67 -29.54
N LEU A 15 -4.02 -15.90 -29.84
CA LEU A 15 -4.19 -14.54 -29.33
C LEU A 15 -4.31 -14.54 -27.79
N ASN A 16 -4.90 -15.57 -27.19
CA ASN A 16 -5.04 -15.68 -25.75
C ASN A 16 -3.73 -15.96 -25.00
N HIS A 17 -2.62 -16.23 -25.69
CA HIS A 17 -1.29 -16.25 -25.07
C HIS A 17 -0.61 -14.87 -24.99
N LEU A 18 -1.16 -13.85 -25.67
CA LEU A 18 -0.60 -12.50 -25.70
C LEU A 18 -0.97 -11.71 -24.44
N ASP A 19 -0.12 -10.73 -24.11
CA ASP A 19 -0.44 -9.73 -23.09
C ASP A 19 -1.46 -8.70 -23.62
N ILE A 20 -1.91 -7.80 -22.74
CA ILE A 20 -2.91 -6.78 -23.11
C ILE A 20 -2.39 -5.83 -24.21
N ARG A 21 -1.10 -5.48 -24.20
CA ARG A 21 -0.54 -4.53 -25.17
C ARG A 21 -0.50 -5.16 -26.57
N ASP A 22 -0.05 -6.41 -26.65
CA ASP A 22 0.01 -7.18 -27.89
C ASP A 22 -1.39 -7.53 -28.41
N LEU A 23 -2.35 -7.82 -27.52
CA LEU A 23 -3.76 -8.01 -27.88
C LEU A 23 -4.35 -6.73 -28.48
N LEU A 24 -4.12 -5.57 -27.86
CA LEU A 24 -4.58 -4.28 -28.39
C LEU A 24 -3.93 -3.98 -29.75
N ALA A 25 -2.64 -4.27 -29.92
CA ALA A 25 -1.99 -4.13 -31.22
C ALA A 25 -2.61 -5.04 -32.28
N CYS A 26 -2.85 -6.32 -31.95
CA CYS A 26 -3.50 -7.29 -32.84
C CYS A 26 -4.93 -6.88 -33.23
N ARG A 27 -5.67 -6.28 -32.30
CA ARG A 27 -7.01 -5.73 -32.52
C ARG A 27 -7.04 -4.66 -33.60
N GLU A 28 -5.96 -3.89 -33.74
CA GLU A 28 -5.83 -2.83 -34.76
C GLU A 28 -5.31 -3.34 -36.12
N VAL A 29 -4.90 -4.62 -36.23
CA VAL A 29 -4.32 -5.18 -37.48
C VAL A 29 -5.37 -5.40 -38.57
N CYS A 30 -6.52 -6.01 -38.22
CA CYS A 30 -7.58 -6.29 -39.20
C CYS A 30 -8.94 -6.54 -38.54
N MET A 31 -10.02 -6.41 -39.33
CA MET A 31 -11.40 -6.64 -38.87
C MET A 31 -11.64 -8.04 -38.30
N LYS A 32 -10.98 -9.09 -38.83
CA LYS A 32 -11.12 -10.46 -38.32
C LYS A 32 -10.55 -10.56 -36.90
N PHE A 33 -9.36 -10.04 -36.66
CA PHE A 33 -8.75 -10.06 -35.31
C PHE A 33 -9.54 -9.18 -34.35
N LYS A 34 -9.98 -8.01 -34.81
CA LYS A 34 -10.84 -7.13 -34.02
C LYS A 34 -12.11 -7.85 -33.54
N ALA A 35 -12.87 -8.46 -34.45
CA ALA A 35 -14.10 -9.17 -34.10
C ALA A 35 -13.82 -10.33 -33.14
N LEU A 36 -12.82 -11.15 -33.44
CA LEU A 36 -12.43 -12.28 -32.60
C LEU A 36 -12.03 -11.86 -31.16
N ILE A 37 -11.27 -10.77 -31.02
CA ILE A 37 -10.84 -10.23 -29.72
C ILE A 37 -12.00 -9.58 -28.97
N ASP A 38 -12.84 -8.78 -29.66
CA ASP A 38 -13.95 -8.07 -29.03
C ASP A 38 -15.06 -9.04 -28.55
N GLU A 39 -15.24 -10.18 -29.21
CA GLU A 39 -16.26 -11.20 -28.88
C GLU A 39 -15.78 -12.28 -27.89
N ASP A 40 -14.48 -12.44 -27.66
CA ASP A 40 -13.94 -13.48 -26.77
C ASP A 40 -13.91 -13.02 -25.30
N VAL A 41 -14.49 -13.86 -24.43
CA VAL A 41 -14.61 -13.56 -22.99
C VAL A 41 -13.27 -13.52 -22.26
N ARG A 42 -12.26 -14.29 -22.71
CA ARG A 42 -10.92 -14.31 -22.10
C ARG A 42 -10.17 -13.03 -22.41
N ALA A 43 -10.30 -12.52 -23.64
CA ALA A 43 -9.78 -11.21 -24.01
C ALA A 43 -10.47 -10.09 -23.21
N GLN A 44 -11.80 -10.09 -23.12
CA GLN A 44 -12.54 -9.13 -22.30
C GLN A 44 -12.11 -9.16 -20.83
N TYR A 45 -11.92 -10.36 -20.27
CA TYR A 45 -11.47 -10.51 -18.89
C TYR A 45 -10.06 -9.92 -18.66
N LYS A 46 -9.11 -10.17 -19.57
CA LYS A 46 -7.79 -9.53 -19.50
C LYS A 46 -7.87 -8.00 -19.57
N PHE A 47 -8.73 -7.44 -20.42
CA PHE A 47 -8.90 -5.99 -20.50
C PHE A 47 -9.51 -5.41 -19.23
N ASP A 48 -10.54 -6.04 -18.67
CA ASP A 48 -11.20 -5.55 -17.46
C ASP A 48 -10.28 -5.69 -16.24
N LEU A 49 -9.49 -6.76 -16.13
CA LEU A 49 -8.43 -6.90 -15.11
C LEU A 49 -7.40 -5.76 -15.18
N SER A 50 -6.88 -5.50 -16.38
CA SER A 50 -5.90 -4.43 -16.58
C SER A 50 -6.44 -3.07 -16.15
N VAL A 51 -7.67 -2.76 -16.58
CA VAL A 51 -8.35 -1.51 -16.22
C VAL A 51 -8.61 -1.44 -14.72
N ALA A 52 -8.89 -2.57 -14.07
CA ALA A 52 -9.08 -2.64 -12.62
C ALA A 52 -7.79 -2.46 -11.80
N GLY A 53 -6.61 -2.55 -12.43
CA GLY A 53 -5.34 -2.67 -11.73
C GLY A 53 -5.22 -4.02 -10.99
N MET A 54 -5.75 -5.07 -11.62
CA MET A 54 -5.85 -6.41 -11.06
C MET A 54 -5.18 -7.44 -11.97
N GLN A 55 -4.78 -8.54 -11.38
CA GLN A 55 -4.23 -9.71 -12.02
C GLN A 55 -5.12 -10.93 -11.80
N ASP A 56 -5.00 -11.89 -12.71
CA ASP A 56 -5.74 -13.15 -12.65
C ASP A 56 -5.25 -14.03 -11.48
N GLY A 57 -6.19 -14.76 -10.87
CA GLY A 57 -5.93 -15.69 -9.78
C GLY A 57 -5.47 -17.07 -10.26
N PRO A 58 -5.05 -17.96 -9.33
CA PRO A 58 -4.63 -19.32 -9.67
C PRO A 58 -5.73 -20.10 -10.42
N PRO A 59 -5.39 -21.14 -11.20
CA PRO A 59 -6.38 -21.98 -11.88
C PRO A 59 -7.42 -22.54 -10.90
N SER A 60 -8.70 -22.47 -11.25
CA SER A 60 -9.80 -22.98 -10.42
C SER A 60 -10.95 -23.54 -11.28
N THR A 61 -12.00 -24.02 -10.62
CA THR A 61 -13.23 -24.50 -11.28
C THR A 61 -14.12 -23.36 -11.80
N ILE A 62 -13.84 -22.11 -11.43
CA ILE A 62 -14.60 -20.92 -11.82
C ILE A 62 -14.26 -20.59 -13.28
N THR A 63 -15.28 -20.50 -14.13
CA THR A 63 -15.08 -20.19 -15.55
C THR A 63 -14.61 -18.75 -15.74
N THR A 64 -13.94 -18.45 -16.85
CA THR A 64 -13.53 -17.06 -17.15
C THR A 64 -14.72 -16.10 -17.23
N ALA A 65 -15.89 -16.56 -17.69
CA ALA A 65 -17.10 -15.76 -17.71
C ALA A 65 -17.58 -15.40 -16.29
N ASP A 66 -17.53 -16.36 -15.37
CA ASP A 66 -17.87 -16.13 -13.96
C ASP A 66 -16.85 -15.20 -13.30
N ARG A 67 -15.54 -15.40 -13.53
CA ARG A 67 -14.49 -14.49 -13.04
C ARG A 67 -14.68 -13.05 -13.51
N LEU A 68 -15.05 -12.87 -14.78
CA LEU A 68 -15.38 -11.56 -15.35
C LEU A 68 -16.60 -10.92 -14.67
N SER A 69 -17.64 -11.71 -14.42
CA SER A 69 -18.82 -11.24 -13.68
C SER A 69 -18.44 -10.83 -12.25
N MET A 70 -17.68 -11.66 -11.54
CA MET A 70 -17.20 -11.39 -10.17
C MET A 70 -16.36 -10.11 -10.12
N LEU A 71 -15.46 -9.91 -11.08
CA LEU A 71 -14.62 -8.70 -11.18
C LEU A 71 -15.48 -7.44 -11.33
N ARG A 72 -16.49 -7.47 -12.21
CA ARG A 72 -17.38 -6.33 -12.43
C ARG A 72 -18.21 -6.00 -11.19
N VAL A 73 -18.71 -7.01 -10.49
CA VAL A 73 -19.43 -6.83 -9.22
C VAL A 73 -18.50 -6.22 -8.18
N HIS A 74 -17.29 -6.76 -8.02
CA HIS A 74 -16.28 -6.21 -7.10
C HIS A 74 -15.95 -4.74 -7.42
N GLN A 75 -15.78 -4.39 -8.70
CA GLN A 75 -15.53 -3.00 -9.10
C GLN A 75 -16.70 -2.07 -8.81
N SER A 76 -17.94 -2.48 -9.12
CA SER A 76 -19.14 -1.68 -8.82
C SER A 76 -19.28 -1.47 -7.32
N ALA A 77 -19.05 -2.52 -6.52
CA ALA A 77 -19.16 -2.43 -5.07
C ALA A 77 -18.13 -1.49 -4.44
N TRP A 78 -16.88 -1.46 -4.92
CA TRP A 78 -15.90 -0.43 -4.54
C TRP A 78 -16.26 0.98 -5.03
N ASN A 79 -16.84 1.09 -6.24
CA ASN A 79 -17.16 2.38 -6.83
C ASN A 79 -18.35 3.08 -6.17
N GLU A 80 -19.28 2.29 -5.62
CA GLU A 80 -20.56 2.74 -5.07
C GLU A 80 -20.66 2.46 -3.55
N PHE A 81 -19.57 2.01 -2.92
CA PHE A 81 -19.52 1.62 -1.51
C PHE A 81 -20.65 0.64 -1.12
N LEU A 82 -20.88 -0.38 -1.95
CA LEU A 82 -21.92 -1.39 -1.71
C LEU A 82 -21.37 -2.46 -0.77
N TRP A 83 -21.68 -2.31 0.51
CA TRP A 83 -21.22 -3.24 1.54
C TRP A 83 -22.03 -4.55 1.51
N SER A 84 -21.34 -5.68 1.40
CA SER A 84 -21.95 -7.00 1.59
C SER A 84 -22.11 -7.38 3.06
N ALA A 85 -21.25 -6.85 3.94
CA ALA A 85 -21.34 -7.03 5.38
C ALA A 85 -20.79 -5.83 6.16
N LYS A 86 -21.31 -5.64 7.38
CA LYS A 86 -20.87 -4.61 8.32
C LYS A 86 -20.76 -5.21 9.73
N GLU A 87 -19.54 -5.44 10.19
CA GLU A 87 -19.26 -6.26 11.38
C GLU A 87 -18.33 -5.55 12.36
N ASN A 88 -18.60 -5.66 13.66
CA ASN A 88 -17.62 -5.24 14.67
C ASN A 88 -16.66 -6.39 14.92
N ALA A 89 -15.36 -6.15 14.80
CA ALA A 89 -14.39 -7.15 15.24
C ALA A 89 -14.46 -7.31 16.77
N PRO A 90 -14.17 -8.51 17.30
CA PRO A 90 -14.02 -8.71 18.73
C PRO A 90 -12.99 -7.74 19.31
N VAL A 91 -13.31 -7.16 20.47
CA VAL A 91 -12.42 -6.23 21.16
C VAL A 91 -11.48 -7.02 22.05
N HIS A 92 -10.19 -6.94 21.78
CA HIS A 92 -9.15 -7.55 22.62
C HIS A 92 -8.41 -6.49 23.45
N THR A 93 -7.83 -6.92 24.58
CA THR A 93 -7.21 -6.03 25.57
C THR A 93 -5.74 -5.72 25.32
N GLY A 94 -5.14 -6.31 24.27
CA GLY A 94 -3.77 -6.02 23.88
C GLY A 94 -3.65 -4.75 23.04
N ASN A 95 -2.42 -4.24 22.93
CA ASN A 95 -2.11 -3.01 22.18
C ASN A 95 -1.57 -3.28 20.77
N ILE A 96 -1.24 -4.54 20.46
CA ILE A 96 -0.69 -4.94 19.16
C ILE A 96 -1.80 -5.41 18.25
N TRP A 97 -1.76 -4.94 17.00
CA TRP A 97 -2.66 -5.30 15.92
C TRP A 97 -1.93 -5.20 14.59
N GLU A 98 -2.41 -5.90 13.57
CA GLU A 98 -1.82 -5.92 12.24
C GLU A 98 -2.91 -6.20 11.19
N LEU A 99 -2.81 -5.62 9.99
CA LEU A 99 -3.76 -5.84 8.89
C LEU A 99 -2.99 -6.15 7.61
N CYS A 100 -3.00 -7.42 7.21
CA CYS A 100 -2.31 -7.86 6.00
C CYS A 100 -3.09 -8.97 5.30
N GLY A 101 -3.23 -8.86 3.97
CA GLY A 101 -3.86 -9.89 3.15
C GLY A 101 -5.30 -10.23 3.56
N ASN A 102 -6.10 -9.23 3.90
CA ASN A 102 -7.46 -9.38 4.45
C ASN A 102 -7.52 -10.15 5.79
N VAL A 103 -6.46 -10.18 6.57
CA VAL A 103 -6.49 -10.72 7.93
C VAL A 103 -6.20 -9.61 8.92
N LEU A 104 -7.12 -9.41 9.87
CA LEU A 104 -6.92 -8.58 11.04
C LEU A 104 -6.35 -9.46 12.17
N ALA A 105 -5.15 -9.15 12.63
CA ALA A 105 -4.56 -9.74 13.81
C ALA A 105 -4.71 -8.77 15.00
N GLN A 106 -5.01 -9.30 16.17
CA GLN A 106 -5.12 -8.55 17.43
C GLN A 106 -4.50 -9.34 18.57
N SER A 107 -3.83 -8.66 19.47
CA SER A 107 -3.28 -9.27 20.69
C SER A 107 -4.27 -9.23 21.85
N GLU A 108 -4.20 -10.25 22.72
CA GLU A 108 -4.81 -10.23 24.04
C GLU A 108 -3.75 -10.46 25.11
N GLY A 109 -3.65 -9.54 26.06
CA GLY A 109 -2.50 -9.50 26.97
C GLY A 109 -1.20 -9.32 26.17
N ASN A 110 -0.15 -10.04 26.57
CA ASN A 110 1.18 -9.94 25.97
C ASN A 110 1.63 -11.23 25.27
N ARG A 111 0.78 -12.26 25.14
CA ARG A 111 1.20 -13.59 24.63
C ARG A 111 0.21 -14.25 23.68
N THR A 112 -1.03 -13.76 23.63
CA THR A 112 -2.10 -14.34 22.80
C THR A 112 -2.30 -13.50 21.55
N LEU A 113 -2.50 -14.15 20.40
CA LEU A 113 -2.89 -13.50 19.15
C LEU A 113 -4.17 -14.12 18.61
N TYR A 114 -5.13 -13.27 18.26
CA TYR A 114 -6.36 -13.60 17.56
C TYR A 114 -6.27 -13.11 16.13
N PHE A 115 -6.81 -13.90 15.21
CA PHE A 115 -6.83 -13.59 13.79
C PHE A 115 -8.24 -13.73 13.26
N GLN A 116 -8.65 -12.76 12.45
CA GLN A 116 -9.92 -12.74 11.74
C GLN A 116 -9.65 -12.52 10.25
N GLN A 117 -9.91 -13.55 9.45
CA GLN A 117 -9.94 -13.41 8.00
C GLN A 117 -11.24 -12.72 7.59
N ILE A 118 -11.10 -11.57 6.95
CA ILE A 118 -12.20 -10.76 6.46
C ILE A 118 -12.84 -11.48 5.25
N PRO A 119 -14.16 -11.77 5.30
CA PRO A 119 -14.85 -12.40 4.18
C PRO A 119 -14.97 -11.44 2.99
N SER A 120 -15.05 -12.02 1.79
CA SER A 120 -15.34 -11.31 0.54
C SER A 120 -16.41 -12.07 -0.25
N ALA A 121 -17.61 -11.50 -0.31
CA ALA A 121 -18.70 -12.07 -1.10
C ALA A 121 -18.39 -12.04 -2.60
N THR A 122 -17.67 -11.00 -3.04
CA THR A 122 -17.36 -10.77 -4.46
C THR A 122 -16.20 -11.62 -4.98
N ARG A 123 -15.30 -12.08 -4.11
CA ARG A 123 -14.19 -13.00 -4.45
C ARG A 123 -14.39 -14.42 -3.93
N GLY A 124 -15.46 -14.70 -3.18
CA GLY A 124 -15.75 -16.01 -2.62
C GLY A 124 -14.83 -16.41 -1.47
N ILE A 125 -14.36 -15.45 -0.69
CA ILE A 125 -13.52 -15.68 0.50
C ILE A 125 -14.45 -15.86 1.71
N GLU A 126 -14.34 -17.01 2.38
CA GLU A 126 -15.05 -17.27 3.63
C GLU A 126 -14.36 -16.59 4.81
N GLY A 127 -15.17 -16.13 5.78
CA GLY A 127 -14.67 -15.59 7.03
C GLY A 127 -14.25 -16.72 7.96
N THR A 128 -13.03 -16.66 8.48
CA THR A 128 -12.51 -17.65 9.43
C THR A 128 -11.77 -16.97 10.56
N GLU A 129 -11.87 -17.52 11.76
CA GLU A 129 -11.18 -17.04 12.95
C GLU A 129 -10.33 -18.15 13.55
N TRP A 130 -9.15 -17.79 14.05
CA TRP A 130 -8.32 -18.70 14.83
C TRP A 130 -7.45 -17.92 15.81
N THR A 131 -6.84 -18.66 16.74
CA THR A 131 -6.09 -18.08 17.86
C THR A 131 -4.80 -18.84 18.07
N ILE A 132 -3.73 -18.11 18.34
CA ILE A 132 -2.52 -18.64 18.95
C ILE A 132 -2.57 -18.24 20.44
N PRO A 133 -2.96 -19.16 21.34
CA PRO A 133 -3.25 -18.85 22.74
C PRO A 133 -2.01 -18.47 23.56
N ASP A 134 -0.83 -18.93 23.14
CA ASP A 134 0.45 -18.54 23.73
C ASP A 134 1.54 -18.68 22.67
N VAL A 135 2.12 -17.56 22.24
CA VAL A 135 3.27 -17.55 21.33
C VAL A 135 4.56 -18.03 21.99
N GLY A 136 4.59 -18.13 23.33
CA GLY A 136 5.72 -18.62 24.12
C GLY A 136 6.54 -17.53 24.81
N TYR A 137 6.33 -16.26 24.47
CA TYR A 137 7.11 -15.11 24.92
C TYR A 137 6.25 -13.84 24.89
N ASN A 138 6.68 -12.81 25.62
CA ASN A 138 5.97 -11.54 25.63
C ASN A 138 6.15 -10.86 24.27
N ILE A 139 5.05 -10.38 23.70
CA ILE A 139 4.97 -9.75 22.38
C ILE A 139 5.30 -8.27 22.54
N MET A 140 6.35 -7.81 21.85
CA MET A 140 6.64 -6.39 21.67
C MET A 140 5.98 -5.85 20.40
N ASP A 141 6.07 -6.60 19.30
CA ASP A 141 5.47 -6.26 18.01
C ASP A 141 5.30 -7.52 17.16
N VAL A 142 4.45 -7.43 16.11
CA VAL A 142 4.19 -8.53 15.19
C VAL A 142 4.10 -8.06 13.74
N SER A 143 4.34 -8.97 12.82
CA SER A 143 3.97 -8.80 11.42
C SER A 143 3.58 -10.15 10.84
N ILE A 144 2.69 -10.15 9.84
CA ILE A 144 2.17 -11.38 9.23
C ILE A 144 2.34 -11.36 7.72
N ASP A 145 2.61 -12.52 7.15
CA ASP A 145 2.45 -12.79 5.73
C ASP A 145 1.63 -14.08 5.55
N PRO A 146 0.28 -13.96 5.45
CA PRO A 146 -0.62 -15.10 5.29
C PRO A 146 -0.31 -15.93 4.04
N ALA A 147 0.29 -15.33 3.00
CA ALA A 147 0.60 -16.03 1.76
C ALA A 147 1.70 -17.08 1.92
N GLN A 148 2.61 -16.85 2.89
CA GLN A 148 3.74 -17.73 3.18
C GLN A 148 3.56 -18.53 4.48
N ASP A 149 2.40 -18.46 5.13
CA ASP A 149 2.16 -18.98 6.49
C ASP A 149 3.17 -18.41 7.52
N LEU A 150 3.58 -17.14 7.39
CA LEU A 150 4.63 -16.56 8.23
C LEU A 150 4.07 -15.56 9.25
N LEU A 151 4.42 -15.78 10.51
CA LEU A 151 4.21 -14.86 11.62
C LEU A 151 5.59 -14.46 12.18
N ILE A 152 5.85 -13.17 12.22
CA ILE A 152 7.00 -12.55 12.86
C ILE A 152 6.54 -12.04 14.22
N VAL A 153 7.26 -12.40 15.29
CA VAL A 153 7.04 -11.83 16.63
C VAL A 153 8.36 -11.31 17.17
N ILE A 154 8.37 -10.04 17.57
CA ILE A 154 9.48 -9.44 18.30
C ILE A 154 9.24 -9.66 19.80
N GLU A 155 10.21 -10.27 20.48
CA GLU A 155 10.12 -10.57 21.92
C GLU A 155 10.37 -9.34 22.77
N GLN A 156 9.49 -9.11 23.75
CA GLN A 156 9.68 -8.14 24.82
C GLN A 156 10.39 -8.79 26.01
N PHE A 157 11.47 -8.17 26.48
CA PHE A 157 12.19 -8.60 27.67
C PHE A 157 11.79 -7.79 28.90
N GLU A 158 11.69 -8.46 30.05
CA GLU A 158 11.40 -7.81 31.36
C GLU A 158 12.59 -7.02 31.92
N THR A 159 13.80 -7.32 31.44
CA THR A 159 15.03 -6.61 31.79
C THR A 159 15.63 -5.99 30.54
N ASN A 160 16.35 -4.87 30.65
CA ASN A 160 17.07 -4.21 29.55
C ASN A 160 18.22 -5.11 29.02
N THR A 161 17.87 -6.23 28.41
CA THR A 161 18.79 -7.03 27.62
C THR A 161 18.97 -6.33 26.29
N ALA A 162 20.21 -6.02 25.94
CA ALA A 162 20.58 -5.39 24.67
C ALA A 162 20.44 -6.35 23.47
N ILE A 163 19.45 -7.26 23.47
CA ILE A 163 19.24 -8.24 22.41
C ILE A 163 17.81 -8.11 21.91
N CYS A 164 17.64 -7.85 20.63
CA CYS A 164 16.40 -8.01 19.91
C CYS A 164 16.28 -9.46 19.40
N ARG A 165 15.20 -10.16 19.78
CA ARG A 165 14.88 -11.50 19.27
C ARG A 165 13.66 -11.44 18.38
N VAL A 166 13.83 -11.96 17.16
CA VAL A 166 12.79 -12.03 16.15
C VAL A 166 12.44 -13.49 15.93
N HIS A 167 11.26 -13.89 16.36
CA HIS A 167 10.77 -15.25 16.25
C HIS A 167 10.03 -15.45 14.92
N LEU A 168 10.39 -16.51 14.21
CA LEU A 168 9.81 -16.90 12.93
C LEU A 168 8.86 -18.09 13.17
N ARG A 169 7.55 -17.85 13.05
CA ARG A 169 6.51 -18.84 13.36
C ARG A 169 5.58 -19.09 12.18
N SER A 170 4.94 -20.26 12.19
CA SER A 170 3.79 -20.54 11.35
C SER A 170 2.64 -19.65 11.80
N PHE A 171 2.05 -18.93 10.86
CA PHE A 171 0.91 -18.05 11.08
C PHE A 171 -0.37 -18.82 11.46
N ALA A 172 -0.55 -20.01 10.89
CA ALA A 172 -1.70 -20.87 11.17
C ALA A 172 -1.61 -21.54 12.55
N THR A 173 -0.41 -21.88 13.02
CA THR A 173 -0.24 -22.78 14.18
C THR A 173 0.55 -22.19 15.35
N GLY A 174 1.34 -21.14 15.13
CA GLY A 174 2.29 -20.62 16.12
C GLY A 174 3.53 -21.49 16.34
N ALA A 175 3.68 -22.62 15.63
CA ALA A 175 4.87 -23.48 15.70
C ALA A 175 6.08 -22.82 15.00
N PRO A 176 7.33 -23.27 15.25
CA PRO A 176 8.50 -22.86 14.46
C PRO A 176 8.25 -22.98 12.96
N HIS A 177 8.50 -21.91 12.20
CA HIS A 177 8.21 -21.92 10.76
C HIS A 177 9.13 -22.92 10.03
N PRO A 178 8.61 -23.82 9.19
CA PRO A 178 9.40 -24.91 8.60
C PRO A 178 10.50 -24.44 7.64
N ALA A 179 10.32 -23.28 6.99
CA ALA A 179 11.31 -22.67 6.10
C ALA A 179 12.31 -21.74 6.80
N ALA A 180 12.18 -21.53 8.12
CA ALA A 180 13.10 -20.71 8.89
C ALA A 180 14.41 -21.50 9.19
N PRO A 181 15.47 -20.83 9.69
CA PRO A 181 16.67 -21.48 10.18
C PRO A 181 16.32 -22.48 11.29
N PRO A 182 17.22 -23.42 11.65
CA PRO A 182 16.95 -24.42 12.67
C PRO A 182 16.50 -23.87 14.04
N THR A 183 16.91 -22.65 14.39
CA THR A 183 16.49 -21.94 15.61
C THR A 183 15.11 -21.29 15.50
N ALA A 184 14.58 -21.15 14.28
CA ALA A 184 13.38 -20.37 13.95
C ALA A 184 13.39 -18.96 14.57
N MET A 185 14.57 -18.36 14.65
CA MET A 185 14.81 -17.11 15.35
C MET A 185 16.01 -16.39 14.75
N LEU A 186 15.88 -15.07 14.63
CA LEU A 186 16.97 -14.14 14.32
C LEU A 186 17.28 -13.32 15.57
N THR A 187 18.54 -12.92 15.72
CA THR A 187 19.01 -12.14 16.87
C THR A 187 19.83 -10.96 16.40
N HIS A 188 19.62 -9.81 17.03
CA HIS A 188 20.42 -8.60 16.83
C HIS A 188 20.73 -7.96 18.18
N GLU A 189 21.89 -7.35 18.31
CA GLU A 189 22.25 -6.54 19.49
C GLU A 189 22.18 -5.07 19.08
N PRO A 190 21.05 -4.37 19.30
CA PRO A 190 20.93 -2.99 18.90
C PRO A 190 21.87 -2.09 19.70
N GLU A 191 22.42 -1.07 19.06
CA GLU A 191 23.23 -0.02 19.67
C GLU A 191 22.38 0.87 20.60
N ILE A 192 21.06 0.91 20.34
CA ILE A 192 20.08 1.73 21.06
C ILE A 192 19.02 0.88 21.76
N SER A 193 18.33 1.47 22.74
CA SER A 193 17.09 0.89 23.26
C SER A 193 15.98 1.13 22.24
N ALA A 194 15.70 0.16 21.37
CA ALA A 194 14.64 0.27 20.38
C ALA A 194 13.24 0.27 21.04
N PHE A 195 12.38 1.20 20.63
CA PHE A 195 11.03 1.35 21.18
C PHE A 195 9.92 1.10 20.14
N SER A 196 10.21 1.34 18.86
CA SER A 196 9.28 1.07 17.77
C SER A 196 9.94 0.27 16.66
N TYR A 197 9.11 -0.48 15.93
CA TYR A 197 9.54 -1.33 14.83
C TYR A 197 8.68 -1.06 13.60
N VAL A 198 9.31 -1.01 12.44
CA VAL A 198 8.62 -1.09 11.15
C VAL A 198 9.10 -2.34 10.44
N ILE A 199 8.20 -3.33 10.37
CA ILE A 199 8.49 -4.67 9.86
C ILE A 199 7.85 -4.83 8.48
N HIS A 200 8.65 -5.19 7.49
CA HIS A 200 8.14 -5.55 6.17
C HIS A 200 8.70 -6.89 5.69
N ILE A 201 7.82 -7.70 5.10
CA ILE A 201 8.12 -9.03 4.59
C ILE A 201 7.95 -9.02 3.07
N LEU A 202 8.95 -9.53 2.37
CA LEU A 202 8.93 -9.70 0.92
C LEU A 202 9.62 -11.00 0.53
N GLU A 203 8.86 -12.00 0.07
CA GLU A 203 9.38 -13.30 -0.33
C GLU A 203 10.29 -13.91 0.76
N GLY A 204 11.57 -14.15 0.46
CA GLY A 204 12.58 -14.62 1.43
C GLY A 204 13.26 -13.53 2.25
N THR A 205 12.86 -12.26 2.09
CA THR A 205 13.50 -11.09 2.70
C THR A 205 12.63 -10.54 3.82
N LEU A 206 13.23 -10.27 4.97
CA LEU A 206 12.61 -9.61 6.12
C LEU A 206 13.40 -8.34 6.41
N GLY A 207 12.75 -7.19 6.43
CA GLY A 207 13.36 -5.96 6.91
C GLY A 207 12.71 -5.49 8.21
N ILE A 208 13.53 -4.96 9.10
CA ILE A 208 13.08 -4.35 10.36
C ILE A 208 13.85 -3.05 10.51
N LEU A 209 13.11 -1.94 10.57
CA LEU A 209 13.63 -0.66 11.06
C LEU A 209 13.32 -0.57 12.55
N MET A 210 14.35 -0.32 13.34
CA MET A 210 14.29 -0.12 14.78
C MET A 210 14.57 1.36 15.08
N SER A 211 13.68 2.00 15.85
CA SER A 211 13.82 3.42 16.19
C SER A 211 13.69 3.65 17.70
N SER A 212 14.46 4.63 18.20
CA SER A 212 14.38 5.09 19.59
C SER A 212 13.23 6.08 19.79
N MET A 213 12.86 6.32 21.05
CA MET A 213 11.99 7.44 21.44
C MET A 213 12.76 8.77 21.45
N ASP A 214 14.07 8.72 21.62
CA ASP A 214 14.93 9.90 21.61
C ASP A 214 15.33 10.22 20.17
N PHE A 215 14.89 11.37 19.66
CA PHE A 215 15.13 11.77 18.26
C PHE A 215 16.60 11.90 17.87
N ASP A 216 17.49 12.07 18.86
CA ASP A 216 18.94 12.16 18.65
C ASP A 216 19.61 10.77 18.52
N ASP A 217 18.93 9.69 18.92
CA ASP A 217 19.44 8.34 18.80
C ASP A 217 19.35 7.85 17.34
N PRO A 218 20.38 7.15 16.83
CA PRO A 218 20.35 6.61 15.49
C PRO A 218 19.32 5.49 15.36
N SER A 219 18.60 5.45 14.24
CA SER A 219 17.77 4.29 13.89
C SER A 219 18.59 3.22 13.16
N GLU A 220 18.17 1.97 13.26
CA GLU A 220 18.82 0.83 12.62
C GLU A 220 17.87 0.11 11.65
N LEU A 221 18.23 0.04 10.37
CA LEU A 221 17.56 -0.81 9.38
C LEU A 221 18.36 -2.07 9.12
N LEU A 222 17.73 -3.20 9.37
CA LEU A 222 18.30 -4.53 9.16
C LEU A 222 17.48 -5.28 8.12
N ILE A 223 18.16 -5.86 7.13
CA ILE A 223 17.53 -6.69 6.10
C ILE A 223 18.13 -8.08 6.15
N TRP A 224 17.32 -9.09 6.48
CA TRP A 224 17.71 -10.49 6.49
C TRP A 224 17.13 -11.26 5.31
N ASN A 225 17.83 -12.30 4.90
CA ASN A 225 17.17 -13.48 4.37
C ASN A 225 16.63 -14.29 5.55
N TRP A 226 15.31 -14.22 5.77
CA TRP A 226 14.72 -14.83 6.97
C TRP A 226 14.73 -16.37 6.93
N LYS A 227 14.86 -16.98 5.74
CA LYS A 227 14.93 -18.45 5.59
C LYS A 227 16.31 -19.00 5.97
N THR A 228 17.37 -18.26 5.64
CA THR A 228 18.75 -18.68 5.95
C THR A 228 19.31 -18.06 7.22
N GLY A 229 18.70 -16.97 7.70
CA GLY A 229 19.18 -16.17 8.83
C GLY A 229 20.34 -15.23 8.48
N GLN A 230 20.70 -15.12 7.20
CA GLN A 230 21.79 -14.26 6.76
C GLN A 230 21.36 -12.79 6.75
N LEU A 231 22.08 -11.95 7.49
CA LEU A 231 21.96 -10.49 7.38
C LEU A 231 22.57 -10.02 6.05
N ARG A 232 21.78 -9.31 5.24
CA ARG A 232 22.16 -8.79 3.92
C ARG A 232 22.51 -7.31 3.94
N LEU A 233 21.88 -6.52 4.82
CA LEU A 233 22.08 -5.08 4.92
C LEU A 233 21.89 -4.65 6.38
N HIS A 234 22.76 -3.74 6.83
CA HIS A 234 22.65 -3.08 8.13
C HIS A 234 23.03 -1.61 7.98
N ILE A 235 22.03 -0.74 8.01
CA ILE A 235 22.21 0.71 7.96
C ILE A 235 21.88 1.29 9.33
N ILE A 236 22.75 2.13 9.86
CA ILE A 236 22.55 2.83 11.12
C ILE A 236 22.68 4.33 10.86
N GLY A 237 21.83 5.16 11.46
CA GLY A 237 22.13 6.58 11.52
C GLY A 237 20.96 7.46 11.91
N PRO A 238 21.25 8.72 12.24
CA PRO A 238 20.21 9.73 12.40
C PRO A 238 19.48 9.97 11.07
N GLY A 239 18.22 10.39 11.14
CA GLY A 239 17.42 10.73 9.97
C GLY A 239 16.90 9.55 9.13
N LEU A 240 17.21 8.29 9.50
CA LEU A 240 16.61 7.10 8.92
C LEU A 240 15.22 6.87 9.52
N GLN A 241 14.20 7.47 8.91
CA GLN A 241 12.87 7.55 9.52
C GLN A 241 11.89 6.52 8.98
N SER A 242 12.02 6.12 7.70
CA SER A 242 11.11 5.17 7.09
C SER A 242 11.72 4.53 5.87
N TRP A 243 11.21 3.36 5.53
CA TRP A 243 11.63 2.61 4.35
C TRP A 243 10.46 1.79 3.78
N ALA A 244 10.61 1.31 2.54
CA ALA A 244 9.71 0.35 1.92
C ALA A 244 10.42 -0.44 0.81
N PHE A 245 9.85 -1.59 0.43
CA PHE A 245 10.30 -2.31 -0.76
C PHE A 245 9.74 -1.67 -2.04
N LEU A 246 10.62 -1.19 -2.92
CA LEU A 246 10.23 -0.79 -4.27
C LEU A 246 10.13 -2.02 -5.18
N THR A 247 11.05 -2.97 -5.08
CA THR A 247 11.00 -4.30 -5.73
C THR A 247 11.69 -5.32 -4.82
N SER A 248 11.83 -6.57 -5.26
CA SER A 248 12.68 -7.57 -4.58
C SER A 248 14.17 -7.20 -4.58
N ARG A 249 14.59 -6.25 -5.43
CA ARG A 249 15.96 -5.75 -5.54
C ARG A 249 16.15 -4.37 -4.92
N PHE A 250 15.20 -3.46 -5.10
CA PHE A 250 15.35 -2.05 -4.73
C PHE A 250 14.57 -1.71 -3.46
N LEU A 251 15.25 -1.09 -2.50
CA LEU A 251 14.62 -0.45 -1.35
C LEU A 251 14.43 1.04 -1.62
N LEU A 252 13.38 1.61 -1.03
CA LEU A 252 13.10 3.03 -0.98
C LEU A 252 13.27 3.51 0.47
N LEU A 253 14.19 4.44 0.72
CA LEU A 253 14.44 5.00 2.05
C LEU A 253 14.06 6.47 2.06
N ALA A 254 13.40 6.92 3.13
CA ALA A 254 13.14 8.33 3.37
C ALA A 254 14.34 8.97 4.07
N HIS A 255 14.77 10.11 3.55
CA HIS A 255 15.75 10.97 4.19
C HIS A 255 15.10 12.33 4.42
N GLY A 256 14.72 12.62 5.66
CA GLY A 256 14.02 13.85 6.07
C GLY A 256 14.82 15.14 5.88
N GLY A 257 16.13 15.02 5.65
CA GLY A 257 17.07 16.13 5.72
C GLY A 257 17.48 16.41 7.16
N GLU A 258 18.77 16.64 7.41
CA GLU A 258 19.19 17.39 8.60
C GLU A 258 19.09 18.89 8.27
N LEU A 259 19.25 19.80 9.25
CA LEU A 259 19.08 21.27 9.17
C LEU A 259 19.64 22.02 7.91
N ILE A 260 20.39 21.35 7.03
CA ILE A 260 21.03 21.89 5.81
C ILE A 260 20.69 21.08 4.54
N ASP A 261 20.18 19.85 4.65
CA ASP A 261 19.95 18.95 3.50
C ASP A 261 18.47 18.89 3.11
N GLU A 262 18.19 18.98 1.81
CA GLU A 262 16.82 18.86 1.28
C GLU A 262 16.29 17.43 1.42
N PRO A 263 14.99 17.26 1.73
CA PRO A 263 14.39 15.94 1.85
C PRO A 263 14.39 15.19 0.52
N ARG A 264 14.61 13.88 0.59
CA ARG A 264 14.78 13.03 -0.60
C ARG A 264 14.39 11.58 -0.34
N LEU A 265 14.04 10.88 -1.42
CA LEU A 265 13.89 9.42 -1.42
C LEU A 265 15.14 8.78 -2.01
N LEU A 266 15.74 7.85 -1.28
CA LEU A 266 16.96 7.14 -1.70
C LEU A 266 16.62 5.73 -2.19
N ILE A 267 17.25 5.29 -3.27
CA ILE A 267 17.13 3.93 -3.79
C ILE A 267 18.38 3.12 -3.44
N ILE A 268 18.22 2.08 -2.62
CA ILE A 268 19.31 1.14 -2.31
C ILE A 268 19.13 -0.14 -3.14
N ASP A 269 20.22 -0.65 -3.70
CA ASP A 269 20.26 -1.90 -4.45
C ASP A 269 20.73 -3.06 -3.56
N LEU A 270 19.84 -4.00 -3.28
CA LEU A 270 20.13 -5.17 -2.45
C LEU A 270 21.02 -6.21 -3.15
N ASP A 271 21.13 -6.15 -4.47
CA ASP A 271 21.97 -7.09 -5.24
C ASP A 271 23.40 -6.55 -5.42
N SER A 272 23.63 -5.27 -5.14
CA SER A 272 24.98 -4.71 -5.02
C SER A 272 25.69 -5.26 -3.78
N PRO A 273 27.02 -5.41 -3.80
CA PRO A 273 27.77 -5.88 -2.62
C PRO A 273 27.56 -4.92 -1.45
N GLN A 274 26.81 -5.38 -0.45
CA GLN A 274 26.60 -4.64 0.79
C GLN A 274 27.63 -5.10 1.84
N PRO A 275 28.21 -4.18 2.62
CA PRO A 275 29.10 -4.55 3.71
C PRO A 275 28.33 -5.40 4.74
N SER A 276 29.01 -6.38 5.31
CA SER A 276 28.49 -7.21 6.39
C SER A 276 28.57 -6.53 7.77
N THR A 277 28.99 -5.27 7.81
CA THR A 277 29.16 -4.44 9.00
C THR A 277 28.18 -3.27 8.95
N PRO A 278 27.82 -2.70 10.12
CA PRO A 278 26.99 -1.49 10.16
C PRO A 278 27.55 -0.39 9.26
N THR A 279 26.67 0.20 8.45
CA THR A 279 27.02 1.33 7.56
C THR A 279 26.24 2.56 7.97
N LEU A 280 26.93 3.69 8.09
CA LEU A 280 26.27 4.95 8.40
C LEU A 280 25.31 5.34 7.28
N PHE A 281 24.11 5.82 7.61
CA PHE A 281 23.10 6.18 6.63
C PHE A 281 23.59 7.24 5.64
N THR A 282 24.40 8.19 6.11
CA THR A 282 25.05 9.23 5.28
C THR A 282 26.10 8.67 4.31
N GLU A 283 26.63 7.48 4.57
CA GLU A 283 27.65 6.80 3.76
C GLU A 283 27.07 5.68 2.88
N ALA A 284 25.80 5.33 3.09
CA ALA A 284 25.12 4.23 2.39
C ALA A 284 25.19 4.41 0.87
N ASP A 285 25.52 3.33 0.15
CA ASP A 285 25.56 3.35 -1.30
C ASP A 285 24.15 3.27 -1.88
N TYR A 286 23.78 4.28 -2.66
CA TYR A 286 22.47 4.39 -3.30
C TYR A 286 22.61 4.54 -4.83
N VAL A 287 21.64 4.00 -5.55
CA VAL A 287 21.54 4.06 -7.02
C VAL A 287 21.20 5.48 -7.45
N CYS A 288 20.14 6.03 -6.86
CA CYS A 288 19.71 7.40 -7.09
C CYS A 288 18.98 8.00 -5.89
N ALA A 289 18.89 9.33 -5.91
CA ALA A 289 18.15 10.13 -4.95
C ALA A 289 17.11 10.98 -5.68
N PHE A 290 15.85 10.90 -5.27
CA PHE A 290 14.76 11.72 -5.79
C PHE A 290 14.54 12.92 -4.87
N CYS A 291 14.94 14.11 -5.32
CA CYS A 291 14.80 15.33 -4.51
C CYS A 291 13.36 15.85 -4.51
N TYR A 292 12.92 16.34 -3.35
CA TYR A 292 11.70 17.14 -3.21
C TYR A 292 11.96 18.62 -3.51
N PRO A 293 10.90 19.44 -3.74
CA PRO A 293 11.09 20.88 -3.91
C PRO A 293 11.56 21.52 -2.58
N PRO A 294 12.26 22.65 -2.65
CA PRO A 294 12.75 23.32 -1.45
C PRO A 294 11.61 23.86 -0.59
N PHE A 295 11.72 23.62 0.72
CA PHE A 295 10.79 24.10 1.73
C PHE A 295 11.08 25.56 2.12
N SER A 296 10.04 26.28 2.54
CA SER A 296 10.20 27.64 3.08
C SER A 296 11.16 27.64 4.26
N ASN A 297 11.92 28.72 4.45
CA ASN A 297 12.88 28.84 5.56
C ASN A 297 12.22 28.84 6.95
N GLU A 298 10.90 29.04 7.01
CA GLU A 298 10.10 29.02 8.24
C GLU A 298 9.65 27.59 8.61
N ILE A 299 9.78 26.63 7.69
CA ILE A 299 9.31 25.27 7.86
C ILE A 299 10.45 24.32 8.18
N THR A 300 10.26 23.53 9.23
CA THR A 300 11.13 22.39 9.54
C THR A 300 10.42 21.08 9.18
N VAL A 301 11.06 20.23 8.40
CA VAL A 301 10.58 18.86 8.15
C VAL A 301 10.99 18.00 9.33
N LEU A 302 10.03 17.66 10.18
CA LEU A 302 10.27 16.83 11.36
C LEU A 302 10.48 15.37 10.97
N SER A 303 9.61 14.85 10.09
CA SER A 303 9.73 13.47 9.64
C SER A 303 9.13 13.18 8.27
N MET A 304 9.64 12.11 7.66
CA MET A 304 9.13 11.50 6.44
C MET A 304 8.77 10.03 6.68
N CYS A 305 7.50 9.69 6.50
CA CYS A 305 6.97 8.33 6.65
C CYS A 305 6.50 7.78 5.31
N ILE A 306 7.00 6.61 4.91
CA ILE A 306 6.65 5.93 3.66
C ILE A 306 5.71 4.77 3.99
N ARG A 307 4.58 4.71 3.29
CA ARG A 307 3.65 3.58 3.34
C ARG A 307 3.29 3.13 1.92
N SER A 308 3.22 1.82 1.74
CA SER A 308 2.73 1.17 0.52
C SER A 308 2.30 -0.25 0.87
N SER A 309 1.14 -0.66 0.39
CA SER A 309 0.62 -2.01 0.55
C SER A 309 -0.15 -2.43 -0.71
N PRO A 310 -0.16 -3.70 -1.09
CA PRO A 310 0.68 -4.76 -0.54
C PRO A 310 2.18 -4.57 -0.91
N THR A 311 3.06 -5.36 -0.31
CA THR A 311 4.48 -5.40 -0.70
C THR A 311 4.63 -5.84 -2.17
N PRO A 312 5.75 -5.54 -2.86
CA PRO A 312 5.93 -6.00 -4.24
C PRO A 312 5.76 -7.52 -4.32
N THR A 313 5.36 -8.05 -5.46
CA THR A 313 5.21 -9.50 -5.72
C THR A 313 4.29 -10.28 -4.77
N TRP A 314 3.73 -9.66 -3.72
CA TRP A 314 2.79 -10.29 -2.80
C TRP A 314 1.55 -10.75 -3.54
N ARG A 315 1.08 -11.95 -3.20
CA ARG A 315 -0.15 -12.53 -3.75
C ARG A 315 -0.88 -13.28 -2.64
N PRO A 316 -2.21 -13.31 -2.66
CA PRO A 316 -2.97 -14.17 -1.76
C PRO A 316 -2.50 -15.62 -1.86
N SER A 317 -2.56 -16.35 -0.73
CA SER A 317 -2.25 -17.78 -0.72
C SER A 317 -3.05 -18.52 -1.80
N PRO A 318 -2.42 -19.38 -2.62
CA PRO A 318 -3.14 -20.21 -3.58
C PRO A 318 -4.24 -21.07 -2.94
N ALA A 319 -4.13 -21.37 -1.65
CA ALA A 319 -5.15 -22.10 -0.90
C ALA A 319 -6.50 -21.37 -0.86
N LEU A 320 -6.51 -20.03 -0.90
CA LEU A 320 -7.75 -19.25 -0.96
C LEU A 320 -8.45 -19.34 -2.32
N SER A 321 -7.74 -19.76 -3.38
CA SER A 321 -8.29 -19.94 -4.73
C SER A 321 -9.06 -18.72 -5.27
N VAL A 322 -8.63 -17.52 -4.87
CA VAL A 322 -9.29 -16.27 -5.27
C VAL A 322 -9.26 -16.08 -6.78
N PRO A 323 -10.33 -15.55 -7.41
CA PRO A 323 -10.42 -15.44 -8.87
C PRO A 323 -9.50 -14.39 -9.47
N PHE A 324 -9.19 -13.34 -8.71
CA PHE A 324 -8.30 -12.23 -9.08
C PHE A 324 -7.77 -11.56 -7.82
N SER A 325 -6.72 -10.75 -7.95
CA SER A 325 -6.23 -9.87 -6.90
C SER A 325 -5.71 -8.55 -7.47
N VAL A 326 -5.46 -7.54 -6.64
CA VAL A 326 -4.68 -6.35 -7.01
C VAL A 326 -3.34 -6.78 -7.62
N ASP A 327 -2.93 -6.09 -8.68
CA ASP A 327 -1.63 -6.30 -9.32
C ASP A 327 -0.54 -5.60 -8.49
N PRO A 328 0.47 -6.32 -7.97
CA PRO A 328 1.58 -5.70 -7.23
C PRO A 328 2.44 -4.73 -8.06
N ALA A 329 2.27 -4.69 -9.39
CA ALA A 329 2.87 -3.66 -10.23
C ALA A 329 2.16 -2.30 -10.10
N ASP A 330 0.85 -2.31 -9.82
CA ASP A 330 0.01 -1.11 -9.65
C ASP A 330 -0.03 -0.69 -8.19
N ARG A 331 1.10 -0.15 -7.72
CA ARG A 331 1.28 0.31 -6.34
C ARG A 331 1.49 1.81 -6.24
N LEU A 332 0.99 2.37 -5.15
CA LEU A 332 1.19 3.74 -4.72
C LEU A 332 2.05 3.79 -3.45
N PHE A 333 3.01 4.69 -3.43
CA PHE A 333 3.70 5.10 -2.21
C PHE A 333 3.03 6.37 -1.68
N VAL A 334 2.63 6.35 -0.43
CA VAL A 334 2.21 7.53 0.33
C VAL A 334 3.39 7.95 1.18
N VAL A 335 3.96 9.11 0.88
CA VAL A 335 5.04 9.72 1.66
C VAL A 335 4.43 10.89 2.44
N LYS A 336 4.27 10.71 3.75
CA LYS A 336 3.79 11.76 4.66
C LYS A 336 4.97 12.54 5.19
N PHE A 337 4.87 13.86 5.11
CA PHE A 337 5.76 14.81 5.75
C PHE A 337 5.06 15.37 6.98
N THR A 338 5.71 15.31 8.13
CA THR A 338 5.31 16.08 9.31
C THR A 338 6.14 17.35 9.33
N LEU A 339 5.46 18.49 9.37
CA LEU A 339 6.02 19.82 9.20
C LEU A 339 5.77 20.62 10.48
N ILE A 340 6.73 21.46 10.85
CA ILE A 340 6.59 22.42 11.95
C ILE A 340 6.74 23.83 11.38
N ASP A 341 5.73 24.68 11.60
CA ASP A 341 5.77 26.13 11.35
C ASP A 341 5.64 26.87 12.69
N SER A 342 6.76 27.40 13.19
CA SER A 342 6.87 28.17 14.45
C SER A 342 6.40 27.44 15.71
N ASP A 343 5.09 27.16 15.84
CA ASP A 343 4.43 26.41 16.92
C ASP A 343 3.27 25.49 16.41
N ASP A 344 2.91 25.55 15.12
CA ASP A 344 1.86 24.72 14.52
C ASP A 344 2.47 23.50 13.82
N GLU A 345 1.93 22.31 14.12
CA GLU A 345 2.21 21.10 13.36
C GLU A 345 1.26 21.01 12.16
N ASP A 346 1.84 20.82 10.98
CA ASP A 346 1.12 20.59 9.73
C ASP A 346 1.64 19.31 9.07
N ALA A 347 0.95 18.82 8.04
CA ALA A 347 1.40 17.69 7.27
C ALA A 347 1.12 17.83 5.78
N MET A 348 2.02 17.26 4.98
CA MET A 348 1.90 17.20 3.52
C MET A 348 2.02 15.76 3.06
N LEU A 349 1.29 15.40 2.00
CA LEU A 349 1.41 14.10 1.36
C LEU A 349 2.03 14.23 -0.02
N SER A 350 2.94 13.32 -0.32
CA SER A 350 3.43 13.02 -1.64
C SER A 350 3.01 11.61 -2.04
N LEU A 351 2.16 11.52 -3.07
CA LEU A 351 1.59 10.28 -3.58
C LEU A 351 2.36 9.94 -4.85
N VAL A 352 3.09 8.83 -4.84
CA VAL A 352 4.04 8.46 -5.91
C VAL A 352 3.76 7.05 -6.41
N PRO A 353 3.28 6.87 -7.65
CA PRO A 353 3.18 5.55 -8.25
C PRO A 353 4.55 4.88 -8.35
N ALA A 354 4.61 3.58 -8.06
CA ALA A 354 5.86 2.80 -8.18
C ALA A 354 6.47 2.90 -9.59
N SER A 355 5.62 2.96 -10.62
CA SER A 355 6.02 3.10 -12.02
C SER A 355 6.78 4.39 -12.31
N THR A 356 6.53 5.49 -11.59
CA THR A 356 7.28 6.74 -11.71
C THR A 356 8.75 6.51 -11.35
N LEU A 357 8.99 5.94 -10.16
CA LEU A 357 10.34 5.70 -9.66
C LEU A 357 11.08 4.66 -10.51
N LEU A 358 10.39 3.58 -10.87
CA LEU A 358 10.94 2.51 -11.72
C LEU A 358 11.29 3.00 -13.13
N HIS A 359 10.46 3.86 -13.71
CA HIS A 359 10.75 4.45 -15.02
C HIS A 359 12.01 5.30 -14.98
N ALA A 360 12.13 6.17 -13.96
CA ALA A 360 13.33 6.97 -13.78
C ALA A 360 14.57 6.08 -13.60
N ILE A 361 14.52 5.07 -12.73
CA ILE A 361 15.61 4.10 -12.51
C ILE A 361 16.02 3.41 -13.82
N ALA A 362 15.05 2.96 -14.63
CA ALA A 362 15.33 2.28 -15.89
C ALA A 362 16.02 3.16 -16.94
N THR A 363 15.94 4.49 -16.80
CA THR A 363 16.60 5.46 -17.68
C THR A 363 17.97 5.93 -17.18
N LEU A 364 18.38 5.52 -15.98
CA LEU A 364 19.65 5.95 -15.40
C LEU A 364 20.85 5.41 -16.18
N LYS A 365 21.88 6.25 -16.27
CA LYS A 365 23.22 5.84 -16.69
C LYS A 365 24.00 5.33 -15.48
N THR A 366 25.12 4.64 -15.71
CA THR A 366 25.98 4.11 -14.64
C THR A 366 26.51 5.22 -13.73
N GLY A 367 26.37 5.03 -12.41
CA GLY A 367 26.85 5.97 -11.38
C GLY A 367 25.73 6.40 -10.44
N ARG A 368 26.08 7.07 -9.32
CA ARG A 368 25.11 7.69 -8.42
C ARG A 368 24.46 8.89 -9.10
N VAL A 369 23.13 8.96 -9.09
CA VAL A 369 22.39 10.06 -9.74
C VAL A 369 21.47 10.76 -8.74
N ILE A 370 21.59 12.07 -8.65
CA ILE A 370 20.62 12.91 -7.95
C ILE A 370 19.63 13.42 -9.01
N ILE A 371 18.35 13.13 -8.83
CA ILE A 371 17.27 13.47 -9.76
C ILE A 371 16.50 14.67 -9.17
N PRO A 372 16.63 15.88 -9.76
CA PRO A 372 15.94 17.06 -9.28
C PRO A 372 14.41 16.91 -9.34
N TRP A 373 13.69 17.55 -8.42
CA TRP A 373 12.23 17.53 -8.37
C TRP A 373 11.58 17.80 -9.74
N ALA A 374 12.07 18.79 -10.48
CA ALA A 374 11.52 19.20 -11.77
C ALA A 374 11.51 18.07 -12.84
N GLU A 375 12.35 17.05 -12.70
CA GLU A 375 12.46 15.94 -13.66
C GLU A 375 11.47 14.81 -13.39
N TRP A 376 11.11 14.55 -12.13
CA TRP A 376 10.30 13.38 -11.75
C TRP A 376 8.98 13.72 -11.06
N GLY A 377 8.94 14.81 -10.29
CA GLY A 377 7.85 15.16 -9.38
C GLY A 377 6.58 15.67 -10.07
N PRO A 378 6.63 16.78 -10.86
CA PRO A 378 5.44 17.46 -11.39
C PRO A 378 4.45 16.58 -12.16
N HIS A 379 4.95 15.60 -12.91
CA HIS A 379 4.14 14.68 -13.71
C HIS A 379 4.07 13.25 -13.15
N GLY A 380 5.01 12.90 -12.26
CA GLY A 380 5.13 11.55 -11.71
C GLY A 380 4.58 11.40 -10.29
N SER A 381 4.11 12.47 -9.66
CA SER A 381 3.58 12.43 -8.29
C SER A 381 2.40 13.39 -8.10
N ARG A 382 1.77 13.33 -6.92
CA ARG A 382 0.80 14.30 -6.45
C ARG A 382 1.23 14.84 -5.09
N LEU A 383 1.32 16.18 -4.97
CA LEU A 383 1.42 16.86 -3.68
C LEU A 383 0.04 17.37 -3.26
N MET A 384 -0.28 17.18 -1.98
CA MET A 384 -1.50 17.67 -1.36
C MET A 384 -1.30 17.89 0.13
N GLU A 385 -2.16 18.73 0.72
CA GLU A 385 -2.27 18.90 2.15
C GLU A 385 -2.74 17.59 2.80
N ALA A 386 -2.18 17.26 3.96
CA ALA A 386 -2.70 16.17 4.75
C ALA A 386 -4.09 16.54 5.28
N PRO A 387 -5.09 15.66 5.14
CA PRO A 387 -6.41 15.89 5.69
C PRO A 387 -6.36 15.86 7.21
N GLY A 388 -6.35 17.04 7.86
CA GLY A 388 -6.41 17.22 9.32
C GLY A 388 -5.20 16.66 10.10
N THR A 389 -4.81 17.34 11.18
CA THR A 389 -3.68 16.94 12.05
C THR A 389 -3.84 15.54 12.68
N ASP A 390 -5.09 15.09 12.90
CA ASP A 390 -5.39 13.75 13.45
C ASP A 390 -5.54 12.64 12.39
N ALA A 391 -5.91 12.95 11.13
CA ALA A 391 -6.59 11.97 10.26
C ALA A 391 -5.66 11.05 9.44
N LEU A 392 -4.35 11.19 9.64
CA LEU A 392 -3.34 10.30 9.07
C LEU A 392 -2.42 9.82 10.19
N THR A 393 -3.00 9.09 11.12
CA THR A 393 -2.21 8.18 11.95
C THR A 393 -1.46 7.17 11.07
N GLU A 394 -0.43 6.52 11.62
CA GLU A 394 0.51 5.59 10.95
C GLU A 394 -0.13 4.29 10.36
N LEU A 395 -1.37 4.35 9.91
CA LEU A 395 -2.19 3.20 9.56
C LEU A 395 -1.98 2.73 8.12
N TYR A 396 -2.39 1.47 7.88
CA TYR A 396 -2.55 0.81 6.59
C TYR A 396 -3.64 1.47 5.73
N ASN A 397 -3.49 2.75 5.44
CA ASN A 397 -4.46 3.58 4.74
C ASN A 397 -4.31 3.55 3.21
N VAL A 398 -3.37 2.75 2.69
CA VAL A 398 -3.08 2.56 1.27
C VAL A 398 -3.18 1.08 0.92
N TYR A 399 -3.85 0.75 -0.18
CA TYR A 399 -3.86 -0.60 -0.76
C TYR A 399 -3.94 -0.52 -2.28
N GLY A 400 -2.94 -1.08 -2.98
CA GLY A 400 -2.77 -0.92 -4.43
C GLY A 400 -2.56 0.55 -4.82
N THR A 401 -3.50 1.09 -5.61
CA THR A 401 -3.52 2.50 -6.03
C THR A 401 -4.47 3.38 -5.21
N ARG A 402 -5.11 2.83 -4.17
CA ARG A 402 -6.08 3.55 -3.34
C ARG A 402 -5.44 4.03 -2.06
N VAL A 403 -5.79 5.26 -1.67
CA VAL A 403 -5.53 5.81 -0.34
C VAL A 403 -6.85 6.26 0.27
N ALA A 404 -7.03 6.04 1.57
CA ALA A 404 -8.21 6.48 2.31
C ALA A 404 -7.83 7.31 3.54
N HIS A 405 -8.71 8.21 3.92
CA HIS A 405 -8.58 9.00 5.15
C HIS A 405 -9.95 9.44 5.64
N MET A 406 -9.99 9.97 6.85
CA MET A 406 -11.22 10.50 7.46
C MET A 406 -11.28 12.03 7.26
N GLU A 407 -12.44 12.52 6.84
CA GLU A 407 -12.75 13.95 6.81
C GLU A 407 -13.92 14.27 7.75
N ARG A 408 -13.96 15.51 8.24
CA ARG A 408 -15.00 15.99 9.17
C ARG A 408 -15.60 17.27 8.59
N GLU A 409 -16.91 17.34 8.53
CA GLU A 409 -17.64 18.53 8.07
C GLU A 409 -18.68 18.93 9.12
N TRP A 410 -18.71 20.21 9.47
CA TRP A 410 -19.71 20.73 10.38
C TRP A 410 -20.96 21.14 9.58
N ASP A 411 -22.07 20.44 9.81
CA ASP A 411 -23.37 20.83 9.26
C ASP A 411 -23.99 21.91 10.16
N GLU A 412 -23.96 23.16 9.68
CA GLU A 412 -24.52 24.30 10.42
C GLU A 412 -26.04 24.17 10.65
N ALA A 413 -26.77 23.55 9.73
CA ALA A 413 -28.22 23.42 9.80
C ALA A 413 -28.64 22.32 10.79
N ALA A 414 -27.96 21.18 10.76
CA ALA A 414 -28.16 20.10 11.72
C ALA A 414 -27.47 20.36 13.08
N ARG A 415 -26.54 21.31 13.13
CA ARG A 415 -25.63 21.58 14.27
C ARG A 415 -24.91 20.30 14.72
N GLN A 416 -24.50 19.49 13.76
CA GLN A 416 -23.86 18.20 13.96
C GLN A 416 -22.58 18.12 13.13
N LEU A 417 -21.56 17.48 13.70
CA LEU A 417 -20.34 17.17 12.98
C LEU A 417 -20.51 15.83 12.26
N HIS A 418 -20.44 15.84 10.93
CA HIS A 418 -20.45 14.61 10.14
C HIS A 418 -19.04 14.15 9.83
N ARG A 419 -18.86 12.83 9.78
CA ARG A 419 -17.61 12.20 9.38
C ARG A 419 -17.78 11.45 8.07
N PHE A 420 -16.74 11.48 7.26
CA PHE A 420 -16.72 10.84 5.96
C PHE A 420 -15.44 10.05 5.80
N VAL A 421 -15.56 8.88 5.18
CA VAL A 421 -14.41 8.18 4.60
C VAL A 421 -14.23 8.71 3.19
N VAL A 422 -13.05 9.22 2.89
CA VAL A 422 -12.69 9.67 1.54
C VAL A 422 -11.67 8.70 0.98
N VAL A 423 -11.97 8.12 -0.19
CA VAL A 423 -11.09 7.21 -0.92
C VAL A 423 -10.65 7.89 -2.22
N ARG A 424 -9.33 8.00 -2.40
CA ARG A 424 -8.71 8.51 -3.63
C ARG A 424 -8.03 7.35 -4.36
N ASP A 425 -8.49 7.05 -5.57
CA ASP A 425 -7.95 5.99 -6.42
C ASP A 425 -7.10 6.58 -7.55
N PHE A 426 -5.82 6.22 -7.57
CA PHE A 426 -4.81 6.67 -8.53
C PHE A 426 -4.63 5.73 -9.73
N ASN A 427 -5.55 4.79 -9.97
CA ASN A 427 -5.51 3.92 -11.14
C ASN A 427 -5.62 4.73 -12.45
N GLN A 428 -4.46 4.99 -13.06
CA GLN A 428 -4.35 5.83 -14.25
C GLN A 428 -5.04 5.24 -15.48
N LEU A 429 -5.10 3.91 -15.61
CA LEU A 429 -5.73 3.27 -16.75
C LEU A 429 -7.26 3.37 -16.66
N ALA A 430 -7.83 3.17 -15.48
CA ALA A 430 -9.25 3.39 -15.21
C ALA A 430 -9.66 4.84 -15.52
N ILE A 431 -8.87 5.82 -15.05
CA ILE A 431 -9.13 7.25 -15.29
C ILE A 431 -9.11 7.57 -16.78
N ARG A 432 -8.10 7.10 -17.51
CA ARG A 432 -8.01 7.32 -18.97
C ARG A 432 -9.16 6.67 -19.73
N LYS A 433 -9.59 5.46 -19.34
CA LYS A 433 -10.75 4.77 -19.93
C LYS A 433 -12.04 5.56 -19.69
N ALA A 434 -12.25 6.06 -18.48
CA ALA A 434 -13.42 6.88 -18.14
C ALA A 434 -13.44 8.18 -18.94
N ALA A 435 -12.31 8.90 -19.01
CA ALA A 435 -12.18 10.14 -19.78
C ALA A 435 -12.42 9.92 -21.28
N ALA A 436 -11.88 8.85 -21.87
CA ALA A 436 -12.11 8.50 -23.26
C ALA A 436 -13.60 8.17 -23.54
N SER A 437 -14.24 7.42 -22.64
CA SER A 437 -15.66 7.06 -22.76
C SER A 437 -16.57 8.30 -22.67
N ALA A 438 -16.27 9.22 -21.76
CA ALA A 438 -17.00 10.48 -21.63
C ALA A 438 -16.85 11.37 -22.87
N ALA A 439 -15.63 11.47 -23.43
CA ALA A 439 -15.37 12.21 -24.66
C ALA A 439 -16.12 11.60 -25.87
N GLU A 440 -16.22 10.27 -25.94
CA GLU A 440 -16.98 9.60 -26.99
C GLU A 440 -18.50 9.81 -26.85
N ALA A 441 -19.04 9.73 -25.64
CA ALA A 441 -20.46 10.01 -25.38
C ALA A 441 -20.83 11.46 -25.75
N ALA A 442 -19.98 12.42 -25.39
CA ALA A 442 -20.14 13.83 -25.76
C ALA A 442 -20.14 14.02 -27.29
N ARG A 443 -19.23 13.36 -28.01
CA ARG A 443 -19.19 13.36 -29.49
C ARG A 443 -20.44 12.75 -30.12
N ARG A 444 -21.06 11.77 -29.46
CA ARG A 444 -22.30 11.12 -29.91
C ARG A 444 -23.57 11.89 -29.52
N GLY A 445 -23.44 13.06 -28.88
CA GLY A 445 -24.59 13.88 -28.45
C GLY A 445 -25.39 13.23 -27.32
N SER A 446 -24.83 12.24 -26.62
CA SER A 446 -25.46 11.64 -25.45
C SER A 446 -25.03 12.44 -24.23
N LEU A 447 -25.99 13.16 -23.62
CA LEU A 447 -25.81 13.75 -22.30
C LEU A 447 -25.60 12.59 -21.32
N LEU A 448 -24.36 12.35 -20.91
CA LEU A 448 -24.10 11.61 -19.68
C LEU A 448 -24.75 12.42 -18.56
N GLN A 449 -25.90 11.96 -18.06
CA GLN A 449 -26.39 12.37 -16.76
C GLN A 449 -25.27 12.03 -15.78
N VAL A 450 -24.64 13.06 -15.21
CA VAL A 450 -23.93 12.91 -13.95
C VAL A 450 -24.98 12.40 -12.98
N VAL A 451 -24.95 11.09 -12.71
CA VAL A 451 -25.79 10.49 -11.69
C VAL A 451 -25.22 11.00 -10.37
N GLN A 452 -25.77 12.10 -9.88
CA GLN A 452 -25.75 12.41 -8.45
C GLN A 452 -26.70 11.41 -7.81
N ASP A 453 -26.21 10.23 -7.44
CA ASP A 453 -26.97 9.32 -6.57
C ASP A 453 -26.58 9.58 -5.11
N LYS A 454 -27.62 9.84 -4.32
CA LYS A 454 -27.72 9.81 -2.86
C LYS A 454 -26.40 9.71 -2.06
N GLY A 455 -25.86 10.86 -1.67
CA GLY A 455 -24.90 10.97 -0.56
C GLY A 455 -23.47 10.52 -0.84
N GLN A 456 -23.12 10.29 -2.11
CA GLN A 456 -21.78 9.93 -2.55
C GLN A 456 -21.35 10.86 -3.68
N ASP A 457 -20.25 11.59 -3.49
CA ASP A 457 -19.68 12.48 -4.51
C ASP A 457 -18.48 11.80 -5.18
N MET A 458 -18.48 11.79 -6.52
CA MET A 458 -17.35 11.33 -7.34
C MET A 458 -16.77 12.50 -8.13
N ARG A 459 -15.47 12.74 -7.99
CA ARG A 459 -14.76 13.81 -8.72
C ARG A 459 -13.44 13.31 -9.28
N ILE A 460 -13.13 13.72 -10.52
CA ILE A 460 -11.80 13.56 -11.12
C ILE A 460 -11.01 14.85 -10.85
N VAL A 461 -9.78 14.72 -10.34
CA VAL A 461 -8.92 15.87 -10.03
C VAL A 461 -7.61 15.82 -10.81
N ASP A 462 -7.59 16.47 -11.98
CA ASP A 462 -6.49 16.37 -12.94
C ASP A 462 -5.19 17.08 -12.53
N LYS A 463 -5.29 18.28 -11.93
CA LYS A 463 -4.14 19.13 -11.59
C LYS A 463 -4.38 19.76 -10.22
N ASN A 464 -3.32 19.85 -9.42
CA ASN A 464 -3.32 20.60 -8.18
C ASN A 464 -2.06 21.46 -8.09
N THR A 465 -2.26 22.74 -7.82
CA THR A 465 -1.17 23.63 -7.41
C THR A 465 -1.11 23.56 -5.89
N PHE A 466 -0.01 23.03 -5.38
CA PHE A 466 0.28 22.94 -3.95
C PHE A 466 1.33 24.00 -3.59
N GLY A 467 1.29 24.45 -2.34
CA GLY A 467 2.07 25.58 -1.88
C GLY A 467 1.22 26.84 -1.89
N LEU A 468 0.36 27.01 -0.89
CA LEU A 468 0.15 28.37 -0.38
C LEU A 468 1.53 28.88 0.10
N PRO A 469 1.81 30.19 0.06
CA PRO A 469 3.16 30.78 0.27
C PRO A 469 3.85 30.50 1.63
N LYS A 470 3.33 29.57 2.45
CA LYS A 470 3.90 29.17 3.74
C LYS A 470 4.79 27.92 3.69
N VAL A 471 4.42 26.88 2.93
CA VAL A 471 5.08 25.55 3.06
C VAL A 471 6.33 25.40 2.18
N LEU A 472 6.21 25.69 0.89
CA LEU A 472 7.28 25.58 -0.09
C LEU A 472 7.80 26.96 -0.48
N GLN A 473 9.06 27.06 -0.93
CA GLN A 473 9.62 28.35 -1.39
C GLN A 473 8.90 28.89 -2.63
N GLU A 474 8.46 27.99 -3.51
CA GLU A 474 7.73 28.30 -4.72
C GLU A 474 6.47 27.43 -4.81
N GLU A 475 5.43 27.95 -5.46
CA GLU A 475 4.23 27.15 -5.76
C GLU A 475 4.60 26.00 -6.70
N VAL A 476 4.27 24.78 -6.30
CA VAL A 476 4.56 23.58 -7.08
C VAL A 476 3.27 23.01 -7.62
N THR A 477 3.22 22.85 -8.94
CA THR A 477 2.11 22.14 -9.55
C THR A 477 2.43 20.67 -9.80
N THR A 478 1.53 19.80 -9.35
CA THR A 478 1.54 18.37 -9.68
C THR A 478 0.31 17.95 -10.50
N THR A 479 0.48 16.96 -11.38
CA THR A 479 -0.50 16.60 -12.44
C THR A 479 -0.86 15.12 -12.49
N LEU A 480 -0.68 14.39 -11.40
CA LEU A 480 -1.15 13.01 -11.29
C LEU A 480 -2.66 13.00 -10.94
N PRO A 481 -3.55 12.56 -11.85
CA PRO A 481 -4.98 12.54 -11.62
C PRO A 481 -5.40 11.39 -10.70
N TYR A 482 -6.51 11.57 -9.98
CA TYR A 482 -7.17 10.53 -9.21
C TYR A 482 -8.70 10.67 -9.29
N VAL A 483 -9.40 9.59 -8.95
CA VAL A 483 -10.85 9.62 -8.66
C VAL A 483 -11.04 9.67 -7.16
N GLU A 484 -11.74 10.67 -6.68
CA GLU A 484 -12.18 10.78 -5.29
C GLU A 484 -13.59 10.23 -5.14
N ARG A 485 -13.83 9.50 -4.05
CA ARG A 485 -15.14 9.02 -3.63
C ARG A 485 -15.31 9.24 -2.14
N THR A 486 -16.49 9.68 -1.75
CA THR A 486 -16.80 9.99 -0.34
C THR A 486 -17.95 9.12 0.15
N TYR A 487 -17.77 8.51 1.32
CA TYR A 487 -18.78 7.75 2.03
C TYR A 487 -19.09 8.41 3.38
N LYS A 488 -20.34 8.89 3.55
CA LYS A 488 -20.80 9.46 4.82
C LYS A 488 -21.01 8.34 5.84
N LEU A 489 -20.37 8.48 7.01
CA LEU A 489 -20.56 7.54 8.11
C LEU A 489 -21.97 7.66 8.70
N GLU A 490 -22.52 6.51 9.11
CA GLU A 490 -23.75 6.45 9.89
C GLU A 490 -23.51 6.90 11.33
N GLU A 491 -24.55 7.31 12.05
CA GLU A 491 -24.45 7.80 13.45
C GLU A 491 -23.69 6.81 14.36
N ASP A 492 -23.93 5.50 14.19
CA ASP A 492 -23.29 4.44 14.98
C ASP A 492 -21.76 4.32 14.75
N ASP A 493 -21.26 4.91 13.67
CA ASP A 493 -19.85 4.89 13.26
C ASP A 493 -19.13 6.21 13.54
N GLU A 494 -19.82 7.26 14.00
CA GLU A 494 -19.21 8.56 14.31
C GLU A 494 -18.14 8.49 15.41
N LYS A 495 -18.05 7.38 16.16
CA LYS A 495 -16.98 7.13 17.14
C LYS A 495 -15.63 6.77 16.51
N PHE A 496 -15.60 6.28 15.28
CA PHE A 496 -14.36 5.91 14.59
C PHE A 496 -13.70 7.17 14.02
N SER A 497 -12.39 7.31 14.26
CA SER A 497 -11.62 8.49 13.83
C SER A 497 -10.61 8.18 12.73
N GLU A 498 -10.33 6.90 12.49
CA GLU A 498 -9.33 6.45 11.55
C GLU A 498 -9.87 5.39 10.59
N VAL A 499 -9.13 5.16 9.49
CA VAL A 499 -9.49 4.19 8.45
C VAL A 499 -8.27 3.41 7.95
N MET A 500 -8.46 2.12 7.71
CA MET A 500 -7.51 1.24 7.01
C MET A 500 -8.18 0.64 5.77
N LEU A 501 -7.36 0.30 4.79
CA LEU A 501 -7.78 -0.38 3.58
C LEU A 501 -7.27 -1.82 3.57
N ALA A 502 -8.20 -2.74 3.31
CA ALA A 502 -7.91 -4.08 2.86
C ALA A 502 -8.35 -4.21 1.38
N GLU A 503 -8.08 -5.35 0.75
CA GLU A 503 -8.46 -5.55 -0.65
C GLU A 503 -9.98 -5.60 -0.83
N ASP A 504 -10.67 -6.16 0.16
CA ASP A 504 -12.10 -6.45 0.14
C ASP A 504 -12.88 -5.69 1.24
N ALA A 505 -12.23 -4.78 1.96
CA ALA A 505 -12.90 -4.05 3.04
C ALA A 505 -12.27 -2.70 3.34
N ILE A 506 -13.11 -1.84 3.91
CA ILE A 506 -12.68 -0.67 4.68
C ILE A 506 -12.80 -1.01 6.16
N VAL A 507 -11.73 -0.82 6.93
CA VAL A 507 -11.72 -1.07 8.37
C VAL A 507 -11.65 0.26 9.12
N LEU A 508 -12.73 0.64 9.81
CA LEU A 508 -12.77 1.83 10.65
C LEU A 508 -12.18 1.52 12.03
N VAL A 509 -11.40 2.44 12.59
CA VAL A 509 -10.71 2.25 13.87
C VAL A 509 -10.99 3.43 14.81
N THR A 510 -11.22 3.13 16.09
CA THR A 510 -11.26 4.15 17.14
C THR A 510 -9.83 4.64 17.37
N GLY A 511 -9.62 5.96 17.55
CA GLY A 511 -8.29 6.56 17.61
C GLY A 511 -7.26 5.73 18.42
N ILE A 512 -6.08 5.56 17.85
CA ILE A 512 -5.04 4.60 18.27
C ILE A 512 -4.58 4.83 19.72
N TRP A 513 -4.75 6.05 20.24
CA TRP A 513 -4.43 6.43 21.61
C TRP A 513 -5.54 6.14 22.63
N GLN A 514 -6.63 5.48 22.22
CA GLN A 514 -7.77 5.13 23.08
C GLN A 514 -7.96 3.61 23.21
N PRO A 515 -7.07 2.90 23.92
CA PRO A 515 -7.26 1.48 24.19
C PRO A 515 -8.48 1.22 25.10
N PRO A 516 -9.19 0.09 24.93
CA PRO A 516 -8.97 -0.91 23.89
C PRO A 516 -9.47 -0.43 22.52
N MET A 517 -8.67 -0.66 21.48
CA MET A 517 -9.04 -0.32 20.11
C MET A 517 -10.26 -1.12 19.67
N ARG A 518 -11.10 -0.49 18.86
CA ARG A 518 -12.28 -1.13 18.27
C ARG A 518 -12.21 -0.99 16.76
N PHE A 519 -12.56 -2.08 16.08
CA PHE A 519 -12.54 -2.16 14.63
C PHE A 519 -13.96 -2.41 14.11
N ARG A 520 -14.34 -1.69 13.06
CA ARG A 520 -15.55 -1.95 12.27
C ARG A 520 -15.12 -2.30 10.86
N ILE A 521 -15.49 -3.48 10.40
CA ILE A 521 -15.17 -3.99 9.07
C ILE A 521 -16.38 -3.75 8.17
N LEU A 522 -16.16 -3.01 7.09
CA LEU A 522 -17.12 -2.77 6.00
C LEU A 522 -16.66 -3.59 4.80
N SER A 523 -17.19 -4.80 4.62
CA SER A 523 -16.81 -5.72 3.55
C SER A 523 -17.55 -5.43 2.26
N ILE A 524 -16.89 -5.67 1.12
CA ILE A 524 -17.39 -5.40 -0.23
C ILE A 524 -17.83 -6.69 -0.92
#